data_AF-A0A7W1ZC44-F1
#
_entry.id   AF-A0A7W1ZC44-F1
#
_cell.length_a   1.000
_cell.length_b   1.000
_cell.length_c   1.000
_cell.angle_alpha   90.00
_cell.angle_beta   90.00
_cell.angle_gamma   90.00
#
_symmetry.space_group_name_H-M   'P 1'
#
loop_
_entity.id
_entity.type
_entity.pdbx_description
1 polymer ?
#
loop_
_entity_poly.entity_id
_entity_poly.type
_entity_poly.pdbx_seq_one_letter_code
_entity_poly.pdbx_strand_id
1 'polypeptide(L)' 'MKINILSQFVFLLGLFSINAQEKTNQLNENGKRNGPWEQYYEGTKQLRYEGTFLNGKEIG' A
#
# COMPACT_ATOMS: atom_id res chain seq x y z
N MET A 1 43.03 -2.06 6.42
CA MET A 1 41.95 -1.13 6.05
C MET A 1 40.94 -1.11 7.21
N LYS A 2 40.77 0.01 7.92
CA LYS A 2 39.83 0.08 9.06
C LYS A 2 38.43 0.35 8.49
N ILE A 3 37.52 -0.59 8.67
CA ILE A 3 36.12 -0.45 8.23
C ILE A 3 35.39 0.39 9.28
N ASN A 4 34.80 1.52 8.87
CA ASN A 4 34.14 2.45 9.77
C ASN A 4 32.77 1.91 10.20
N ILE A 5 32.59 1.69 11.50
CA ILE A 5 31.32 1.19 12.09
C ILE A 5 30.14 2.10 11.72
N LEU A 6 30.36 3.41 11.64
CA LEU A 6 29.35 4.38 11.21
C LEU A 6 28.87 4.12 9.77
N SER A 7 29.78 3.71 8.88
CA SER A 7 29.44 3.35 7.50
C SER A 7 28.63 2.05 7.42
N GLN A 8 28.83 1.11 8.34
CA GLN A 8 28.05 -0.13 8.42
C GLN A 8 26.64 0.15 8.95
N PHE A 9 26.50 1.09 9.90
CA PHE A 9 25.21 1.45 10.47
C PHE A 9 24.29 2.14 9.45
N VAL A 10 24.84 3.03 8.62
CA VAL A 10 24.08 3.67 7.53
C VAL A 10 23.64 2.65 6.47
N PHE A 11 24.49 1.67 6.15
CA PHE A 11 24.14 0.60 5.22
C PHE A 11 23.02 -0.31 5.76
N LEU A 12 23.02 -0.59 7.07
CA LEU A 12 22.00 -1.41 7.74
C LEU A 12 20.61 -0.73 7.74
N LEU A 13 20.55 0.60 7.89
CA LEU A 13 19.29 1.36 7.88
C LEU A 13 18.62 1.38 6.50
N GLY A 14 19.38 1.26 5.41
CA GLY A 14 18.85 1.21 4.04
C GLY A 14 18.08 -0.06 3.69
N LEU A 15 18.24 -1.15 4.47
CA LEU A 15 17.61 -2.45 4.20
C LEU A 15 16.12 -2.51 4.60
N PHE A 16 15.61 -1.54 5.35
CA PHE A 16 14.22 -1.54 5.86
C PHE A 16 13.18 -0.95 4.89
N SER A 17 13.58 -0.61 3.66
CA SER A 17 12.63 -0.12 2.65
C SER A 17 11.92 -1.28 1.96
N ILE A 18 11.00 -1.94 2.66
CA ILE A 18 10.14 -2.97 2.05
C ILE A 18 8.68 -2.50 2.07
N ASN A 19 8.17 -2.35 0.85
CA ASN A 19 6.86 -1.87 0.43
C ASN A 19 5.69 -2.39 1.29
N ALA A 20 5.29 -1.62 2.30
CA ALA A 20 4.08 -1.85 3.09
C ALA A 20 2.81 -1.23 2.46
N GLN A 21 2.92 -0.63 1.27
CA GLN A 21 1.77 -0.01 0.62
C GLN A 21 0.87 -1.09 0.01
N GLU A 22 -0.25 -1.35 0.68
CA GLU A 22 -1.27 -2.25 0.17
C GLU A 22 -1.89 -1.65 -1.11
N LYS A 23 -2.08 -2.47 -2.14
CA LYS A 23 -2.70 -2.02 -3.39
C LYS A 23 -4.20 -1.87 -3.16
N THR A 24 -4.72 -0.65 -3.22
CA THR A 24 -6.16 -0.37 -3.16
C THR A 24 -6.78 -0.40 -4.56
N ASN A 25 -8.12 -0.49 -4.62
CA ASN A 25 -8.91 -0.40 -5.84
C ASN A 25 -8.59 -1.46 -6.92
N GLN A 26 -8.24 -2.67 -6.49
CA GLN A 26 -7.93 -3.78 -7.41
C GLN A 26 -9.19 -4.47 -7.92
N LEU A 27 -9.14 -4.94 -9.16
CA LEU A 27 -10.16 -5.79 -9.77
C LEU A 27 -9.63 -7.22 -9.90
N ASN A 28 -10.50 -8.21 -9.72
CA ASN A 28 -10.18 -9.60 -10.06
C ASN A 28 -10.25 -9.84 -11.58
N GLU A 29 -9.95 -11.07 -12.01
CA GLU A 29 -9.97 -11.49 -13.42
C GLU A 29 -11.33 -11.27 -14.11
N ASN A 30 -12.42 -11.21 -13.34
CA ASN A 30 -13.77 -10.95 -13.83
C ASN A 30 -14.16 -9.46 -13.81
N GLY A 31 -13.21 -8.56 -13.55
CA GLY A 31 -13.45 -7.12 -13.46
C GLY A 31 -14.22 -6.70 -12.20
N LYS A 32 -14.30 -7.54 -11.17
CA LYS A 32 -15.01 -7.24 -9.92
C LYS A 32 -14.06 -6.73 -8.84
N ARG A 33 -14.52 -5.77 -8.02
CA ARG A 33 -13.76 -5.22 -6.88
C ARG A 33 -13.28 -6.33 -5.95
N ASN A 34 -12.00 -6.31 -5.58
CA ASN A 34 -11.42 -7.32 -4.70
C ASN A 34 -10.28 -6.72 -3.85
N GLY A 35 -10.37 -6.86 -2.53
CA GLY A 35 -9.47 -6.24 -1.57
C GLY A 35 -9.91 -4.85 -1.11
N PRO A 36 -8.99 -4.06 -0.53
CA PRO A 36 -9.27 -2.71 -0.04
C PRO A 36 -9.72 -1.78 -1.18
N TRP A 37 -10.69 -0.93 -0.88
CA TRP A 37 -11.26 0.03 -1.82
C TRP A 37 -11.36 1.40 -1.19
N GLU A 38 -10.92 2.42 -1.92
CA GLU A 38 -10.94 3.81 -1.48
C GLU A 38 -11.47 4.68 -2.61
N GLN A 39 -12.33 5.63 -2.27
CA GLN A 39 -12.77 6.67 -3.19
C GLN A 39 -12.52 8.03 -2.56
N TYR A 40 -12.00 8.96 -3.35
CA TYR A 40 -11.72 10.34 -2.94
C TYR A 40 -12.74 11.29 -3.57
N TYR A 41 -12.97 12.45 -2.96
CA TYR A 41 -13.72 13.52 -3.63
C TYR A 41 -12.93 14.05 -4.83
N GLU A 42 -13.63 14.29 -5.94
CA GLU A 42 -13.04 14.77 -7.19
C GLU A 42 -12.20 16.03 -6.97
N GLY A 43 -10.98 16.03 -7.52
CA GLY A 43 -10.05 17.15 -7.39
C GLY A 43 -9.41 17.30 -6.00
N THR A 44 -9.64 16.39 -5.07
CA THR A 44 -9.08 16.47 -3.71
C THR A 44 -8.40 15.17 -3.28
N LYS A 45 -7.69 15.25 -2.15
CA LYS A 45 -7.18 14.08 -1.42
C LYS A 45 -8.08 13.69 -0.24
N GLN A 46 -9.28 14.24 -0.14
CA GLN A 46 -10.21 13.93 0.95
C GLN A 46 -10.87 12.57 0.67
N LEU A 47 -10.69 11.64 1.59
CA LEU A 47 -11.34 10.33 1.55
C LEU A 47 -12.86 10.50 1.64
N ARG A 48 -13.57 9.93 0.67
CA ARG A 48 -15.04 9.93 0.57
C ARG A 48 -15.62 8.60 1.07
N TYR A 49 -14.92 7.51 0.81
CA TYR A 49 -15.38 6.17 1.15
C TYR A 49 -14.17 5.23 1.24
N GLU A 50 -14.21 4.33 2.22
CA GLU A 50 -13.31 3.19 2.36
C GLU A 50 -14.14 1.93 2.64
N GLY A 51 -13.68 0.78 2.15
CA GLY A 51 -14.32 -0.50 2.39
C GLY A 51 -13.48 -1.67 1.87
N THR A 52 -13.90 -2.89 2.14
CA THR A 52 -13.25 -4.11 1.64
C THR A 52 -14.22 -4.91 0.79
N PHE A 53 -13.79 -5.30 -0.40
CA PHE A 53 -14.61 -6.07 -1.34
C PHE A 53 -14.08 -7.47 -1.55
N LEU A 54 -14.98 -8.44 -1.72
CA LEU A 54 -14.68 -9.78 -2.19
C LEU A 54 -15.61 -10.11 -3.36
N ASN A 55 -15.03 -10.36 -4.54
CA ASN A 55 -15.79 -10.67 -5.76
C ASN A 55 -16.92 -9.66 -6.06
N GLY A 56 -16.66 -8.37 -5.84
CA GLY A 56 -17.59 -7.28 -6.09
C GLY A 56 -18.61 -7.02 -4.97
N LYS A 57 -18.61 -7.81 -3.90
CA LYS A 57 -19.46 -7.60 -2.72
C LYS A 57 -18.65 -7.00 -1.59
N GLU A 58 -19.16 -5.95 -0.97
CA GLU A 58 -18.58 -5.37 0.25
C GLU A 58 -18.75 -6.35 1.43
N ILE A 59 -17.68 -6.56 2.19
CA ILE A 59 -17.62 -7.52 3.31
C ILE A 59 -17.20 -6.90 4.64
N GLY A 60 -17.08 -5.57 4.71
CA GLY A 60 -16.71 -4.81 5.90
C GLY A 60 -17.66 -3.64 6.11
#